data_AF-A0A961NGM7-F1
#
_entry.id   AF-A0A961NGM7-F1
#
_cell.length_a   1.000
_cell.length_b   1.000
_cell.length_c   1.000
_cell.angle_alpha   90.00
_cell.angle_beta   90.00
_cell.angle_gamma   90.00
#
_symmetry.space_group_name_H-M   'P 1'
#
loop_
_entity.id
_entity.type
_entity.pdbx_description
1 polymer ?
#
loop_
_entity_poly.entity_id
_entity_poly.type
_entity_poly.pdbx_seq_one_letter_code
_entity_poly.pdbx_strand_id
1 'polypeptide(L)'
;MDPSTPREKAILELKYAVIATGITLVCAVALYLYVPYLQEQMRERDEELLHSREFVTQPTGGEIVYALPEDMSDGADTTLKNYRQDLEILSRRFQRGDFAMTTLPGMKQSPEYANMVSVGDALQYTVNERDRAIVLTIRANNPRAVQYVHDYLAYLKSRWEFKRHG
;
A
#
# COMPACT_ATOMS: atom_id res chain seq x y z
N MET A 1 29.15 -29.85 -37.67
CA MET A 1 28.16 -30.85 -38.12
C MET A 1 26.97 -30.07 -38.63
N ASP A 2 26.81 -30.03 -39.95
CA ASP A 2 25.79 -29.26 -40.66
C ASP A 2 24.55 -30.16 -40.84
N PRO A 3 23.37 -29.85 -40.26
CA PRO A 3 22.20 -30.72 -40.35
C PRO A 3 21.52 -30.50 -41.70
N SER A 4 21.98 -31.18 -42.75
CA SER A 4 21.50 -30.91 -44.10
C SER A 4 20.67 -32.05 -44.69
N THR A 5 19.60 -32.44 -44.00
CA THR A 5 18.35 -32.80 -44.70
C THR A 5 17.21 -31.91 -44.19
N PRO A 6 16.35 -31.34 -45.07
CA PRO A 6 15.23 -30.48 -44.68
C PRO A 6 14.31 -31.10 -43.62
N ARG A 7 14.25 -32.44 -43.61
CA ARG A 7 13.45 -33.24 -42.68
C ARG A 7 13.97 -33.21 -41.24
N GLU A 8 15.29 -33.28 -41.05
CA GLU A 8 15.89 -33.25 -39.70
C GLU A 8 15.72 -31.88 -39.04
N LYS A 9 15.88 -30.81 -39.83
CA LYS A 9 15.66 -29.44 -39.36
C LYS A 9 14.19 -29.21 -38.96
N ALA A 10 13.23 -29.67 -39.76
CA ALA A 10 11.81 -29.58 -39.45
C ALA A 10 11.43 -30.36 -38.17
N ILE A 11 12.02 -31.53 -37.93
CA ILE A 11 11.79 -32.31 -36.70
C ILE A 11 12.38 -31.58 -35.48
N LEU A 12 13.55 -30.96 -35.63
CA LEU A 12 14.18 -30.20 -34.55
C LEU A 12 13.36 -28.96 -34.19
N GLU A 13 12.89 -28.21 -35.18
CA GLU A 13 12.01 -27.05 -35.01
C GLU A 13 10.68 -27.43 -34.33
N LEU A 14 10.09 -28.57 -34.74
CA LEU A 14 8.87 -29.09 -34.10
C LEU A 14 9.12 -29.44 -32.62
N LYS A 15 10.24 -30.08 -32.29
CA LYS A 15 10.60 -30.39 -30.89
C LYS A 15 10.74 -29.12 -30.06
N TYR A 16 11.40 -28.09 -30.58
CA TYR A 16 11.53 -26.81 -29.89
C TYR A 16 10.18 -26.11 -29.73
N ALA A 17 9.32 -26.13 -30.76
CA ALA A 17 7.98 -25.56 -30.68
C ALA A 17 7.12 -26.23 -29.61
N VAL A 18 7.16 -27.57 -29.51
CA VAL A 18 6.43 -28.32 -28.47
C VAL A 18 6.96 -28.00 -27.08
N ILE A 19 8.28 -27.96 -26.88
CA ILE A 19 8.88 -27.61 -25.59
C ILE A 19 8.52 -26.18 -25.18
N ALA A 20 8.65 -25.21 -26.10
CA ALA A 20 8.29 -23.81 -25.86
C ALA A 20 6.80 -23.65 -25.50
N THR A 21 5.93 -24.39 -26.18
CA THR A 21 4.49 -24.42 -25.89
C THR A 21 4.23 -25.02 -24.51
N GLY A 22 4.90 -26.11 -24.15
CA GLY A 22 4.82 -26.72 -22.82
C GLY A 22 5.26 -25.76 -21.71
N ILE A 23 6.40 -25.07 -21.88
CA ILE A 23 6.89 -24.08 -20.90
C ILE A 23 5.89 -22.92 -20.76
N THR A 24 5.36 -22.42 -21.88
CA THR A 24 4.40 -21.33 -21.86
C THR A 24 3.10 -21.74 -21.16
N LEU A 25 2.63 -22.97 -21.40
CA LEU A 25 1.46 -23.52 -20.71
C LEU A 25 1.71 -23.64 -19.20
N VAL A 26 2.88 -24.14 -18.78
CA VAL A 26 3.24 -24.22 -17.36
C VAL A 26 3.29 -22.83 -16.72
N CYS A 27 3.90 -21.84 -17.37
CA CYS A 27 3.90 -20.45 -16.88
C CYS A 27 2.49 -19.88 -16.79
N ALA A 28 1.63 -20.12 -17.79
CA ALA A 28 0.26 -19.65 -17.80
C ALA A 28 -0.56 -20.26 -16.65
N VAL A 29 -0.41 -21.58 -16.40
CA VAL A 29 -1.06 -22.27 -15.28
C VAL A 29 -0.51 -21.76 -13.95
N ALA A 30 0.80 -21.56 -13.83
CA ALA A 30 1.41 -21.01 -12.61
C ALA A 30 0.88 -19.60 -12.30
N LEU A 31 0.78 -18.72 -13.30
CA LEU A 31 0.19 -17.39 -13.13
C LEU A 31 -1.30 -17.48 -12.78
N TYR A 32 -2.05 -18.35 -13.46
CA TYR A 32 -3.48 -18.55 -13.19
C TYR A 32 -3.76 -19.01 -11.77
N LEU A 33 -2.90 -19.85 -11.18
CA LEU A 33 -3.05 -20.32 -9.80
C LEU A 33 -2.49 -19.33 -8.78
N TYR A 34 -1.38 -18.66 -9.11
CA TYR A 34 -0.65 -17.82 -8.14
C TYR A 34 -1.24 -16.41 -8.02
N VAL A 35 -1.78 -15.83 -9.11
CA VAL A 35 -2.38 -14.49 -9.07
C VAL A 35 -3.60 -14.41 -8.14
N PRO A 36 -4.57 -15.35 -8.17
CA PRO A 36 -5.69 -15.34 -7.24
C PRO A 36 -5.23 -15.50 -5.79
N TYR A 37 -4.25 -16.36 -5.54
CA TYR A 37 -3.67 -16.55 -4.20
C TYR A 37 -3.06 -15.26 -3.65
N LEU A 38 -2.29 -14.53 -4.47
CA LEU A 38 -1.75 -13.22 -4.10
C LEU A 38 -2.87 -12.19 -3.86
N GLN A 39 -3.93 -12.21 -4.68
CA GLN A 39 -5.08 -11.32 -4.50
C GLN A 39 -5.82 -11.58 -3.19
N GLU A 40 -6.02 -12.85 -2.82
CA GLU A 40 -6.64 -13.24 -1.55
C GLU A 40 -5.79 -12.75 -0.36
N GLN A 41 -4.48 -12.98 -0.38
CA GLN A 41 -3.58 -12.50 0.68
C GLN A 41 -3.53 -10.98 0.77
N MET A 42 -3.56 -10.28 -0.36
CA MET A 42 -3.63 -8.81 -0.37
C MET A 42 -4.97 -8.32 0.17
N ARG A 43 -6.08 -9.01 -0.15
CA ARG A 43 -7.42 -8.67 0.35
C ARG A 43 -7.51 -8.83 1.87
N GLU A 44 -7.04 -9.95 2.41
CA GLU A 44 -7.02 -10.20 3.86
C GLU A 44 -6.19 -9.14 4.59
N ARG A 45 -5.01 -8.79 4.05
CA ARG A 45 -4.17 -7.72 4.58
C ARG A 45 -4.83 -6.35 4.52
N ASP A 46 -5.45 -6.02 3.40
CA ASP A 46 -6.14 -4.75 3.20
C ASP A 46 -7.34 -4.63 4.15
N GLU A 47 -8.09 -5.72 4.35
CA GLU A 47 -9.17 -5.80 5.33
C GLU A 47 -8.65 -5.59 6.75
N GLU A 48 -7.59 -6.28 7.17
CA GLU A 48 -7.00 -6.09 8.52
C GLU A 48 -6.52 -4.64 8.74
N LEU A 49 -5.83 -4.07 7.75
CA LEU A 49 -5.37 -2.68 7.78
C LEU A 49 -6.53 -1.67 7.79
N LEU A 50 -7.67 -2.00 7.15
CA LEU A 50 -8.87 -1.17 7.17
C LEU A 50 -9.46 -1.01 8.58
N HIS A 51 -9.35 -2.02 9.42
CA HIS A 51 -9.93 -2.01 10.76
C HIS A 51 -9.04 -1.31 11.79
N SER A 52 -7.72 -1.33 11.63
CA SER A 52 -6.76 -0.82 12.64
C SER A 52 -6.37 0.65 12.52
N ARG A 53 -6.78 1.34 11.44
CA ARG A 53 -6.35 2.71 11.15
C ARG A 53 -7.22 3.77 11.82
N GLU A 54 -6.58 4.67 12.56
CA GLU A 54 -7.17 5.86 13.15
C GLU A 54 -6.45 7.14 12.68
N PHE A 55 -7.21 8.24 12.63
CA PHE A 55 -6.71 9.57 12.23
C PHE A 55 -6.99 10.56 13.36
N VAL A 56 -5.93 11.15 13.92
CA VAL A 56 -6.02 11.99 15.12
C VAL A 56 -5.44 13.36 14.83
N THR A 57 -6.21 14.42 15.07
CA THR A 57 -5.72 15.80 14.97
C THR A 57 -5.00 16.22 16.25
N GLN A 58 -3.90 16.97 16.13
CA GLN A 58 -3.12 17.49 17.24
C GLN A 58 -2.87 19.00 17.09
N PRO A 59 -2.63 19.77 18.16
CA PRO A 59 -2.40 21.22 18.06
C PRO A 59 -1.26 21.64 17.12
N THR A 60 -0.30 20.75 16.87
CA THR A 60 0.87 20.98 16.00
C THR A 60 0.85 20.17 14.71
N GLY A 61 -0.28 19.53 14.37
CA GLY A 61 -0.43 18.70 13.18
C GLY A 61 -1.37 17.52 13.42
N GLY A 62 -0.89 16.28 13.28
CA GLY A 62 -1.72 15.12 13.59
C GLY A 62 -1.00 13.78 13.49
N GLU A 63 -1.74 12.70 13.70
CA GLU A 63 -1.25 11.33 13.72
C GLU A 63 -2.11 10.41 12.84
N ILE A 64 -1.46 9.47 12.18
CA ILE A 64 -2.08 8.28 11.58
C ILE A 64 -1.62 7.09 12.41
N VAL A 65 -2.54 6.39 13.05
CA VAL A 65 -2.25 5.34 14.04
C VAL A 65 -2.76 4.01 13.51
N TYR A 66 -1.90 2.98 13.50
CA TYR A 66 -2.32 1.60 13.28
C TYR A 66 -2.17 0.85 14.61
N ALA A 67 -3.29 0.53 15.24
CA ALA A 67 -3.34 -0.16 16.51
C ALA A 67 -3.62 -1.66 16.31
N LEU A 68 -2.95 -2.52 17.06
CA LEU A 68 -3.33 -3.92 17.15
C LEU A 68 -4.66 -4.05 17.89
N PRO A 69 -5.54 -4.99 17.48
CA PRO A 69 -6.69 -5.40 18.29
C PRO A 69 -6.24 -5.83 19.70
N GLU A 70 -7.07 -5.57 20.71
CA GLU A 70 -6.77 -5.92 22.12
C GLU A 70 -6.62 -7.44 22.32
N ASP A 71 -7.33 -8.24 21.54
CA ASP A 71 -7.38 -9.69 21.60
C ASP A 71 -6.29 -10.39 20.76
N MET A 72 -5.51 -9.64 19.97
CA MET A 72 -4.47 -10.21 19.11
C MET A 72 -3.20 -10.53 19.92
N SER A 73 -3.01 -11.79 20.31
CA SER A 73 -1.76 -12.29 20.87
C SER A 73 -0.84 -12.89 19.81
N ASP A 74 -1.42 -13.67 18.89
CA ASP A 74 -0.68 -14.46 17.92
C ASP A 74 -0.36 -13.61 16.69
N GLY A 75 0.91 -13.62 16.26
CA GLY A 75 1.36 -12.86 15.10
C GLY A 75 1.51 -11.34 15.32
N ALA A 76 1.23 -10.84 16.53
CA ALA A 76 1.27 -9.41 16.89
C ALA A 76 2.57 -8.71 16.45
N ASP A 77 3.73 -9.32 16.69
CA ASP A 77 5.04 -8.75 16.28
C ASP A 77 5.17 -8.64 14.76
N THR A 78 4.63 -9.62 14.03
CA THR A 78 4.66 -9.61 12.56
C THR A 78 3.72 -8.54 12.03
N THR A 79 2.53 -8.40 12.62
CA THR A 79 1.57 -7.35 12.27
C THR A 79 2.12 -5.95 12.56
N LEU A 80 2.75 -5.72 13.73
CA LEU A 80 3.41 -4.44 14.06
C LEU A 80 4.54 -4.12 13.08
N LYS A 81 5.35 -5.11 12.71
CA LYS A 81 6.42 -4.93 11.71
C LYS A 81 5.83 -4.51 10.36
N ASN A 82 4.72 -5.10 9.95
CA ASN A 82 4.03 -4.76 8.71
C ASN A 82 3.44 -3.33 8.77
N TYR A 83 2.81 -2.98 9.90
CA TYR A 83 2.28 -1.63 10.13
C TYR A 83 3.38 -0.56 10.08
N ARG A 84 4.53 -0.84 10.69
CA ARG A 84 5.72 0.00 10.60
C ARG A 84 6.18 0.19 9.16
N GLN A 85 6.32 -0.90 8.41
CA GLN A 85 6.74 -0.82 7.01
C GLN A 85 5.76 0.01 6.16
N ASP A 86 4.45 -0.16 6.35
CA ASP A 86 3.44 0.61 5.62
C ASP A 86 3.51 2.11 5.96
N LEU A 87 3.58 2.46 7.26
CA LEU A 87 3.69 3.86 7.68
C LEU A 87 5.02 4.51 7.28
N GLU A 88 6.12 3.75 7.19
CA GLU A 88 7.38 4.22 6.63
C GLU A 88 7.30 4.48 5.11
N ILE A 89 6.61 3.60 4.36
CA ILE A 89 6.35 3.82 2.93
C ILE A 89 5.50 5.08 2.77
N LEU A 90 4.43 5.22 3.55
CA LEU A 90 3.55 6.37 3.53
C LEU A 90 4.30 7.67 3.87
N SER A 91 5.12 7.66 4.92
CA SER A 91 5.98 8.78 5.32
C SER A 91 6.89 9.21 4.17
N ARG A 92 7.58 8.26 3.50
CA ARG A 92 8.44 8.56 2.34
C ARG A 92 7.66 9.14 1.16
N ARG A 93 6.39 8.75 0.96
CA ARG A 93 5.54 9.32 -0.09
C ARG A 93 5.12 10.74 0.23
N PHE A 94 4.71 10.99 1.48
CA PHE A 94 4.37 12.34 1.95
C PHE A 94 5.56 13.29 1.88
N GLN A 95 6.76 12.83 2.23
CA GLN A 95 8.02 13.59 2.06
C GLN A 95 8.29 13.99 0.60
N ARG A 96 7.73 13.28 -0.38
CA ARG A 96 7.83 13.60 -1.82
C ARG A 96 6.66 14.44 -2.32
N GLY A 97 5.78 14.89 -1.44
CA GLY A 97 4.54 15.60 -1.80
C GLY A 97 3.45 14.70 -2.38
N ASP A 98 3.59 13.37 -2.33
CA ASP A 98 2.55 12.44 -2.79
C ASP A 98 1.64 12.01 -1.63
N PHE A 99 0.57 12.79 -1.44
CA PHE A 99 -0.45 12.53 -0.41
C PHE A 99 -1.54 11.56 -0.86
N ALA A 100 -1.40 10.85 -1.98
CA ALA A 100 -2.50 10.03 -2.48
C ALA A 100 -2.55 8.70 -1.72
N MET A 101 -3.71 8.33 -1.18
CA MET A 101 -3.93 6.97 -0.67
C MET A 101 -4.44 6.09 -1.82
N THR A 102 -3.73 4.99 -2.10
CA THR A 102 -4.09 4.05 -3.18
C THR A 102 -5.48 3.44 -2.98
N THR A 103 -5.93 3.33 -1.74
CA THR A 103 -7.21 2.73 -1.35
C THR A 103 -8.41 3.68 -1.45
N LEU A 104 -8.19 4.97 -1.76
CA LEU A 104 -9.24 6.00 -1.83
C LEU A 104 -9.34 6.61 -3.24
N PRO A 105 -10.28 6.14 -4.08
CA PRO A 105 -10.44 6.65 -5.44
C PRO A 105 -10.85 8.13 -5.45
N GLY A 106 -10.36 8.89 -6.44
CA GLY A 106 -10.70 10.30 -6.64
C GLY A 106 -9.99 11.29 -5.71
N MET A 107 -9.16 10.82 -4.77
CA MET A 107 -8.51 11.67 -3.76
C MET A 107 -7.65 12.80 -4.32
N LYS A 108 -6.97 12.59 -5.45
CA LYS A 108 -6.13 13.62 -6.10
C LYS A 108 -6.91 14.86 -6.57
N GLN A 109 -8.23 14.76 -6.68
CA GLN A 109 -9.10 15.86 -7.10
C GLN A 109 -9.68 16.63 -5.91
N SER A 110 -9.41 16.20 -4.67
CA SER A 110 -9.99 16.83 -3.48
C SER A 110 -9.23 18.12 -3.10
N PRO A 111 -9.93 19.14 -2.57
CA PRO A 111 -9.28 20.34 -2.05
C PRO A 111 -8.27 20.05 -0.94
N GLU A 112 -8.52 19.05 -0.10
CA GLU A 112 -7.66 18.66 1.01
C GLU A 112 -6.33 18.09 0.53
N TYR A 113 -6.34 17.30 -0.54
CA TYR A 113 -5.12 16.84 -1.19
C TYR A 113 -4.31 18.02 -1.74
N ALA A 114 -4.95 18.93 -2.48
CA ALA A 114 -4.28 20.11 -3.04
C ALA A 114 -3.69 21.02 -1.96
N ASN A 115 -4.41 21.21 -0.85
CA ASN A 115 -3.96 21.97 0.31
C ASN A 115 -2.73 21.32 0.95
N MET A 116 -2.71 20.01 1.15
CA MET A 116 -1.54 19.28 1.66
C MET A 116 -0.33 19.40 0.73
N VAL A 117 -0.52 19.24 -0.58
CA VAL A 117 0.54 19.45 -1.58
C VAL A 117 1.13 20.85 -1.45
N SER A 118 0.31 21.88 -1.24
CA SER A 118 0.78 23.27 -1.13
C SER A 118 1.66 23.56 0.10
N VAL A 119 1.61 22.72 1.13
CA VAL A 119 2.39 22.88 2.38
C VAL A 119 3.35 21.74 2.66
N GLY A 120 3.49 20.77 1.75
CA GLY A 120 4.24 19.53 1.96
C GLY A 120 5.68 19.76 2.42
N ASP A 121 6.37 20.74 1.84
CA ASP A 121 7.76 21.09 2.19
C ASP A 121 7.91 21.65 3.61
N ALA A 122 6.83 22.13 4.22
CA ALA A 122 6.81 22.68 5.58
C ALA A 122 6.45 21.64 6.65
N LEU A 123 6.18 20.39 6.25
CA LEU A 123 5.76 19.31 7.14
C LEU A 123 6.94 18.42 7.54
N GLN A 124 6.90 17.92 8.76
CA GLN A 124 7.85 16.93 9.27
C GLN A 124 7.11 15.64 9.59
N TYR A 125 7.75 14.51 9.28
CA TYR A 125 7.14 13.19 9.41
C TYR A 125 8.02 12.31 10.30
N THR A 126 7.41 11.60 11.24
CA THR A 126 8.14 10.66 12.12
C THR A 126 7.28 9.44 12.36
N VAL A 127 7.87 8.25 12.19
CA VAL A 127 7.21 6.98 12.49
C VAL A 127 7.76 6.47 13.82
N ASN A 128 6.89 6.34 14.81
CA ASN A 128 7.22 5.84 16.13
C ASN A 128 6.34 4.66 16.49
N GLU A 129 6.80 3.84 17.41
CA GLU A 129 5.99 2.79 18.03
C GLU A 129 5.53 3.27 19.41
N ARG A 130 4.25 3.07 19.69
CA ARG A 130 3.59 3.43 20.95
C ARG A 130 2.72 2.25 21.32
N ASP A 131 3.06 1.56 22.39
CA ASP A 131 2.32 0.46 23.02
C ASP A 131 1.25 -0.23 22.14
N ARG A 132 1.63 -1.34 21.49
CA ARG A 132 0.77 -2.11 20.56
C ARG A 132 0.25 -1.31 19.35
N ALA A 133 0.85 -0.18 19.02
CA ALA A 133 0.54 0.59 17.82
C ALA A 133 1.78 1.18 17.14
N ILE A 134 1.67 1.39 15.84
CA ILE A 134 2.63 2.18 15.05
C ILE A 134 1.96 3.50 14.67
N VAL A 135 2.67 4.60 14.87
CA VAL A 135 2.16 5.96 14.72
C VAL A 135 3.03 6.74 13.73
N LEU A 136 2.40 7.28 12.70
CA LEU A 136 2.98 8.32 11.84
C LEU A 136 2.53 9.68 12.36
N THR A 137 3.45 10.44 12.94
CA THR A 137 3.23 11.83 13.34
C THR A 137 3.57 12.76 12.18
N ILE A 138 2.65 13.67 11.88
CA ILE A 138 2.79 14.77 10.92
C ILE A 138 2.85 16.08 11.74
N ARG A 139 3.97 16.78 11.71
CA ARG A 139 4.15 18.07 12.40
C ARG A 139 4.21 19.22 11.41
N ALA A 140 3.58 20.32 11.79
CA ALA A 140 3.56 21.58 11.07
C ALA A 140 3.94 22.72 12.02
N ASN A 141 4.78 23.64 11.54
CA ASN A 141 5.30 24.75 12.36
C ASN A 141 4.48 26.04 12.19
N ASN A 142 3.55 26.10 11.24
CA ASN A 142 2.70 27.28 11.02
C ASN A 142 1.21 26.92 11.13
N PRO A 143 0.35 27.84 11.61
CA PRO A 143 -1.07 27.55 11.84
C PRO A 143 -1.84 27.10 10.60
N ARG A 144 -1.48 27.63 9.42
CA ARG A 144 -2.17 27.28 8.16
C ARG A 144 -1.90 25.83 7.75
N ALA A 145 -0.66 25.38 7.88
CA ALA A 145 -0.28 24.00 7.61
C ALA A 145 -0.89 23.04 8.63
N VAL A 146 -1.00 23.43 9.91
CA VAL A 146 -1.75 22.66 10.92
C VAL A 146 -3.19 22.46 10.48
N GLN A 147 -3.87 23.54 10.05
CA GLN A 147 -5.25 23.45 9.58
C GLN A 147 -5.38 22.50 8.37
N TYR A 148 -4.48 22.58 7.40
CA TYR A 148 -4.52 21.70 6.23
C TYR A 148 -4.28 20.23 6.60
N VAL A 149 -3.41 19.95 7.56
CA VAL A 149 -3.25 18.61 8.12
C VAL A 149 -4.53 18.14 8.78
N HIS A 150 -5.22 19.00 9.54
CA HIS A 150 -6.49 18.65 10.19
C HIS A 150 -7.59 18.34 9.19
N ASP A 151 -7.78 19.23 8.21
CA ASP A 151 -8.78 19.06 7.14
C ASP A 151 -8.52 17.76 6.38
N TYR A 152 -7.26 17.48 6.08
CA TYR A 152 -6.84 16.27 5.40
C TYR A 152 -7.08 15.00 6.22
N LEU A 153 -6.76 15.00 7.52
CA LEU A 153 -7.01 13.85 8.40
C LEU A 153 -8.51 13.63 8.60
N ALA A 154 -9.31 14.70 8.70
CA ALA A 154 -10.77 14.60 8.75
C ALA A 154 -11.34 14.02 7.46
N TYR A 155 -10.84 14.47 6.30
CA TYR A 155 -11.20 13.90 5.00
C TYR A 155 -10.87 12.41 4.92
N LEU A 156 -9.65 12.03 5.32
CA LEU A 156 -9.24 10.63 5.36
C LEU A 156 -10.15 9.80 6.26
N LYS A 157 -10.44 10.29 7.47
CA LYS A 157 -11.33 9.63 8.42
C LYS A 157 -12.72 9.39 7.82
N SER A 158 -13.34 10.42 7.24
CA SER A 158 -14.66 10.31 6.61
C SER A 158 -14.69 9.29 5.47
N ARG A 159 -13.68 9.30 4.59
CA ARG A 159 -13.57 8.35 3.48
C ARG A 159 -13.29 6.93 3.94
N TRP A 160 -12.54 6.79 5.03
CA TRP A 160 -12.19 5.50 5.61
C TRP A 160 -13.38 4.84 6.31
N GLU A 161 -14.15 5.61 7.09
CA GLU A 161 -15.39 5.16 7.72
C GLU A 161 -16.44 4.80 6.67
N PHE A 162 -16.55 5.57 5.58
CA PHE A 162 -17.43 5.22 4.46
C PHE A 162 -17.07 3.85 3.86
N LYS A 163 -15.79 3.54 3.67
CA LYS A 163 -15.33 2.25 3.14
C LYS A 163 -15.54 1.08 4.12
N ARG A 164 -15.59 1.32 5.43
CA ARG A 164 -15.92 0.27 6.41
C ARG A 164 -17.39 -0.14 6.40
N HIS A 165 -18.29 0.76 5.98
CA HIS A 165 -19.74 0.57 6.12
C HIS A 165 -20.52 0.49 4.80
N GLY A 166 -19.87 0.79 3.66
CA GLY A 166 -20.46 0.74 2.32
C GLY A 166 -19.92 -0.42 1.50
#